data_AF-A0AB33HNH3-F1
#
_entry.id   AF-A0AB33HNH3-F1
#
_cell.length_a   1.000
_cell.length_b   1.000
_cell.length_c   1.000
_cell.angle_alpha   90.00
_cell.angle_beta   90.00
_cell.angle_gamma   90.00
#
_symmetry.space_group_name_H-M   'P 1'
#
loop_
_entity.id
_entity.type
_entity.pdbx_description
1 polymer ?
#
loop_
_entity_poly.entity_id
_entity_poly.type
_entity_poly.pdbx_seq_one_letter_code
_entity_poly.pdbx_strand_id
1 'polypeptide(L)'
;MITYEPKSLRERPFIDSPIKGRSSQAAQIENRKIELNNHISDTYFFGWKLERLNNLLYKAKLEYQAGRYSQDAEEENPPIICLNKARDFVFALSAYDIKEPDIYITPQGHVMFEWLESKYNLFAVLIMSNGDLSYTGVYGYNNYSGIETFEERLPSEIKKGIERLYLTQRFGDF
;
A
#
# COMPACT_ATOMS: atom_id res chain seq x y z
N MET A 1 11.41 12.51 54.46
CA MET A 1 11.36 11.26 53.67
C MET A 1 9.94 11.15 53.16
N ILE A 2 9.71 11.48 51.88
CA ILE A 2 8.35 11.60 51.31
C ILE A 2 8.00 10.24 50.70
N THR A 3 7.03 9.55 51.30
CA THR A 3 6.46 8.30 50.79
C THR A 3 5.58 8.59 49.58
N TYR A 4 5.99 8.09 48.42
CA TYR A 4 5.17 8.08 47.21
C TYR A 4 4.16 6.92 47.32
N GLU A 5 2.87 7.23 47.44
CA GLU A 5 1.83 6.24 47.17
C GLU A 5 1.75 6.00 45.66
N PRO A 6 1.75 4.75 45.18
CA PRO A 6 1.52 4.47 43.78
C PRO A 6 0.07 4.84 43.45
N LYS A 7 -0.12 5.87 42.61
CA LYS A 7 -1.40 6.19 42.00
C LYS A 7 -1.98 4.90 41.41
N SER A 8 -3.16 4.51 41.89
CA SER A 8 -3.90 3.38 41.36
C SER A 8 -3.93 3.47 39.83
N LEU A 9 -3.66 2.33 39.19
CA LEU A 9 -3.81 2.15 37.75
C LEU A 9 -5.16 2.75 37.36
N ARG A 10 -5.13 3.88 36.65
CA ARG A 10 -6.29 4.39 35.93
C ARG A 10 -6.71 3.25 35.02
N GLU A 11 -7.79 2.58 35.41
CA GLU A 11 -8.48 1.61 34.57
C GLU A 11 -8.61 2.25 33.19
N ARG A 12 -8.03 1.62 32.17
CA ARG A 12 -8.19 2.05 30.78
C ARG A 12 -9.55 1.50 30.36
N PRO A 13 -10.64 2.27 30.41
CA PRO A 13 -12.00 1.72 30.38
C PRO A 13 -12.35 1.06 29.03
N PHE A 14 -11.48 1.18 28.04
CA PHE A 14 -11.64 0.64 26.69
C PHE A 14 -10.86 -0.65 26.43
N ILE A 15 -9.99 -1.12 27.33
CA ILE A 15 -9.18 -2.32 27.04
C ILE A 15 -9.94 -3.61 27.38
N ASP A 16 -10.65 -3.64 28.51
CA ASP A 16 -11.16 -4.90 29.10
C ASP A 16 -12.70 -5.08 29.07
N SER A 17 -13.44 -4.27 28.32
CA SER A 17 -14.91 -4.42 28.26
C SER A 17 -15.37 -5.43 27.18
N PRO A 18 -16.22 -6.42 27.52
CA PRO A 18 -16.78 -7.40 26.58
C PRO A 18 -17.78 -6.81 25.57
N ILE A 19 -18.03 -5.49 25.61
CA ILE A 19 -19.02 -4.77 24.78
C ILE A 19 -18.37 -4.01 23.61
N LYS A 20 -17.07 -4.22 23.34
CA LYS A 20 -16.35 -3.59 22.23
C LYS A 20 -17.12 -3.71 20.91
N GLY A 21 -17.50 -2.57 20.32
CA GLY A 21 -18.04 -2.48 18.95
C GLY A 21 -19.56 -2.65 18.78
N ARG A 22 -20.36 -2.68 19.86
CA ARG A 22 -21.83 -2.93 19.77
C ARG A 22 -22.72 -1.77 20.22
N SER A 23 -22.25 -0.53 20.20
CA SER A 23 -23.15 0.62 20.38
C SER A 23 -23.90 0.92 19.08
N SER A 24 -25.09 1.51 19.18
CA SER A 24 -25.83 1.97 18.00
C SER A 24 -25.01 2.99 17.19
N GLN A 25 -24.16 3.79 17.85
CA GLN A 25 -23.24 4.72 17.20
C GLN A 25 -22.11 3.98 16.45
N ALA A 26 -21.55 2.91 17.00
CA ALA A 26 -20.54 2.10 16.30
C ALA A 26 -21.14 1.43 15.05
N ALA A 27 -22.36 0.92 15.15
CA ALA A 27 -23.09 0.38 14.00
C ALA A 27 -23.40 1.45 12.95
N GLN A 28 -23.78 2.67 13.35
CA GLN A 28 -23.96 3.81 12.44
C GLN A 28 -22.66 4.18 11.73
N ILE A 29 -21.52 4.18 12.43
CA ILE A 29 -20.21 4.44 11.82
C ILE A 29 -19.86 3.36 10.80
N GLU A 30 -20.06 2.08 11.11
CA GLU A 30 -19.79 0.99 10.16
C GLU A 30 -20.71 1.06 8.95
N ASN A 31 -22.01 1.32 9.14
CA ASN A 31 -22.95 1.50 8.03
C ASN A 31 -22.54 2.66 7.13
N ARG A 32 -22.14 3.79 7.71
CA ARG A 32 -21.72 4.97 6.95
C ARG A 32 -20.42 4.73 6.19
N LYS A 33 -19.50 3.94 6.76
CA LYS A 33 -18.30 3.47 6.08
C LYS A 33 -18.64 2.55 4.90
N ILE A 34 -19.63 1.67 5.04
CA ILE A 34 -20.13 0.84 3.93
C ILE A 34 -20.72 1.71 2.82
N GLU A 35 -21.58 2.67 3.17
CA GLU A 35 -22.16 3.63 2.20
C GLU A 35 -21.08 4.43 1.45
N LEU A 36 -20.09 4.94 2.17
CA LEU A 36 -18.94 5.64 1.59
C LEU A 36 -18.15 4.74 0.63
N ASN A 37 -17.88 3.50 1.02
CA ASN A 37 -17.18 2.54 0.16
C ASN A 37 -17.97 2.23 -1.12
N ASN A 38 -19.29 2.11 -1.02
CA ASN A 38 -20.16 1.93 -2.20
C ASN A 38 -20.07 3.15 -3.12
N HIS A 39 -20.22 4.36 -2.58
CA HIS A 39 -20.11 5.58 -3.38
C HIS A 39 -18.74 5.76 -4.03
N ILE A 40 -17.67 5.42 -3.32
CA ILE A 40 -16.30 5.43 -3.87
C ILE A 40 -16.18 4.45 -5.03
N SER A 41 -16.75 3.25 -4.88
CA SER A 41 -16.75 2.22 -5.93
C SER A 41 -17.57 2.64 -7.16
N ASP A 42 -18.66 3.40 -6.95
CA ASP A 42 -19.50 3.95 -8.02
C ASP A 42 -18.85 5.10 -8.80
N THR A 43 -17.74 5.66 -8.30
CA THR A 43 -17.03 6.70 -9.05
C THR A 43 -16.34 6.10 -10.28
N TYR A 44 -16.72 6.57 -11.46
CA TYR A 44 -16.25 6.03 -12.75
C TYR A 44 -14.72 5.98 -12.88
N PHE A 45 -14.02 6.98 -12.33
CA PHE A 45 -12.56 7.06 -12.42
C PHE A 45 -11.86 6.36 -11.25
N PHE A 46 -12.15 6.80 -10.01
CA PHE A 46 -11.43 6.31 -8.83
C PHE A 46 -11.83 4.87 -8.49
N GLY A 47 -13.13 4.56 -8.49
CA GLY A 47 -13.65 3.23 -8.16
C GLY A 47 -13.14 2.16 -9.12
N TRP A 48 -13.24 2.41 -10.43
CA TRP A 48 -12.73 1.50 -11.46
C TRP A 48 -11.22 1.28 -11.34
N LYS A 49 -10.44 2.35 -11.16
CA LYS A 49 -8.99 2.24 -11.01
C LYS A 49 -8.60 1.48 -9.73
N LEU A 50 -9.30 1.76 -8.63
CA LEU A 50 -9.08 1.07 -7.35
C LEU A 50 -9.38 -0.43 -7.48
N GLU A 51 -10.51 -0.80 -8.10
CA GLU A 51 -10.87 -2.19 -8.36
C GLU A 51 -9.79 -2.88 -9.21
N ARG A 52 -9.37 -2.23 -10.29
CA ARG A 52 -8.36 -2.77 -11.20
C ARG A 52 -7.01 -3.01 -10.50
N LEU A 53 -6.53 -2.06 -9.71
CA LEU A 53 -5.29 -2.22 -8.94
C LEU A 53 -5.41 -3.30 -7.86
N ASN A 54 -6.57 -3.42 -7.19
CA ASN A 54 -6.82 -4.50 -6.25
C ASN A 54 -6.80 -5.89 -6.92
N ASN A 55 -7.35 -5.99 -8.14
CA ASN A 55 -7.30 -7.22 -8.92
C ASN A 55 -5.87 -7.60 -9.31
N LEU A 56 -5.03 -6.62 -9.67
CA LEU A 56 -3.60 -6.85 -9.92
C LEU A 56 -2.88 -7.34 -8.66
N LEU A 57 -3.11 -6.70 -7.50
CA LEU A 57 -2.53 -7.12 -6.23
C LEU A 57 -3.00 -8.52 -5.81
N TYR A 58 -4.28 -8.84 -6.04
CA TYR A 58 -4.82 -10.17 -5.78
C TYR A 58 -4.19 -11.23 -6.68
N LYS A 59 -4.02 -10.93 -7.98
CA LYS A 59 -3.33 -11.81 -8.93
C LYS A 59 -1.89 -12.06 -8.52
N ALA A 60 -1.15 -11.02 -8.15
CA ALA A 60 0.22 -11.13 -7.64
C ALA A 60 0.32 -12.06 -6.43
N LYS A 61 -0.66 -11.98 -5.52
CA LYS A 61 -0.75 -12.89 -4.37
C LYS A 61 -0.97 -14.34 -4.81
N LEU A 62 -1.88 -14.59 -5.74
CA LEU A 62 -2.14 -15.94 -6.25
C LEU A 62 -0.92 -16.53 -6.96
N GLU A 63 -0.23 -15.74 -7.78
CA GLU A 63 0.99 -16.15 -8.50
C GLU A 63 2.12 -16.49 -7.52
N TYR A 64 2.32 -15.67 -6.49
CA TYR A 64 3.28 -15.96 -5.42
C TYR A 64 2.97 -17.28 -4.70
N GLN A 65 1.71 -17.51 -4.35
CA GLN A 65 1.28 -18.75 -3.70
C GLN A 65 1.49 -19.95 -4.63
N ALA A 66 1.10 -19.85 -5.90
CA ALA A 66 1.26 -20.93 -6.89
C ALA A 66 2.74 -21.30 -7.13
N GLY A 67 3.64 -20.31 -7.22
CA GLY A 67 5.07 -20.57 -7.36
C GLY A 67 5.68 -21.28 -6.13
N ARG A 68 5.14 -21.01 -4.94
CA ARG A 68 5.58 -21.61 -3.67
C ARG A 68 5.10 -23.05 -3.48
N TYR A 69 3.92 -23.43 -3.99
CA TYR A 69 3.42 -24.81 -3.92
C TYR A 69 4.33 -25.85 -4.63
N SER A 70 5.28 -25.41 -5.47
CA SER A 70 6.24 -26.28 -6.16
C SER A 70 7.51 -26.60 -5.38
N GLN A 71 7.75 -25.92 -4.25
CA GLN A 71 8.91 -26.12 -3.39
C GLN A 71 8.40 -26.51 -2.00
N ASP A 72 8.92 -27.58 -1.41
CA ASP A 72 8.58 -28.12 -0.09
C ASP A 72 8.97 -27.17 1.07
N ALA A 73 8.60 -25.89 0.98
CA ALA A 73 8.94 -24.84 1.93
C ALA A 73 7.77 -24.62 2.89
N GLU A 74 8.05 -24.79 4.19
CA GLU A 74 7.16 -24.41 5.27
C GLU A 74 6.64 -22.98 5.06
N GLU A 75 5.32 -22.84 5.12
CA GLU A 75 4.56 -21.67 4.67
C GLU A 75 4.95 -20.37 5.38
N GLU A 76 5.66 -19.48 4.69
CA GLU A 76 5.61 -18.05 5.02
C GLU A 76 4.80 -17.32 3.94
N ASN A 77 3.50 -17.15 4.24
CA ASN A 77 2.67 -16.14 3.60
C ASN A 77 3.40 -14.78 3.64
N PRO A 78 3.25 -13.92 2.62
CA PRO A 78 3.84 -12.59 2.70
C PRO A 78 3.38 -11.93 4.01
N PRO A 79 4.27 -11.21 4.72
CA PRO A 79 3.93 -10.63 6.02
C PRO A 79 2.63 -9.84 5.92
N ILE A 80 1.67 -10.11 6.82
CA ILE A 80 0.34 -9.48 6.78
C ILE A 80 0.42 -7.96 6.75
N ILE A 81 1.46 -7.41 7.40
CA ILE A 81 1.79 -5.98 7.42
C ILE A 81 2.07 -5.48 5.99
N CYS A 82 2.86 -6.21 5.22
CA CYS A 82 3.23 -5.84 3.86
C CYS A 82 2.02 -5.83 2.92
N LEU A 83 1.15 -6.86 2.99
CA LEU A 83 -0.08 -6.91 2.20
C LEU A 83 -1.08 -5.81 2.58
N ASN A 84 -1.22 -5.50 3.87
CA ASN A 84 -2.10 -4.41 4.30
C ASN A 84 -1.57 -3.07 3.81
N LYS A 85 -0.27 -2.81 3.95
CA LYS A 85 0.36 -1.60 3.42
C LYS A 85 0.27 -1.49 1.90
N ALA A 86 0.34 -2.62 1.18
CA ALA A 86 0.10 -2.64 -0.26
C ALA A 86 -1.33 -2.23 -0.65
N ARG A 87 -2.34 -2.64 0.13
CA ARG A 87 -3.73 -2.20 -0.10
C ARG A 87 -3.89 -0.71 0.15
N ASP A 88 -3.33 -0.22 1.25
CA ASP A 88 -3.33 1.20 1.57
C ASP A 88 -2.62 2.01 0.46
N PHE A 89 -1.51 1.48 -0.08
CA PHE A 89 -0.77 2.09 -1.18
C PHE A 89 -1.57 2.09 -2.49
N VAL A 90 -2.28 0.99 -2.80
CA VAL A 90 -3.20 0.91 -3.94
C VAL A 90 -4.31 1.95 -3.84
N PHE A 91 -4.89 2.13 -2.64
CA PHE A 91 -5.90 3.16 -2.38
C PHE A 91 -5.36 4.57 -2.57
N ALA A 92 -4.15 4.84 -2.06
CA ALA A 92 -3.50 6.14 -2.27
C ALA A 92 -3.19 6.38 -3.76
N LEU A 93 -2.74 5.36 -4.49
CA LEU A 93 -2.39 5.43 -5.91
C LEU A 93 -3.62 5.65 -6.81
N SER A 94 -4.78 5.08 -6.46
CA SER A 94 -6.03 5.28 -7.22
C SER A 94 -6.54 6.71 -7.17
N ALA A 95 -6.11 7.52 -6.20
CA ALA A 95 -6.47 8.94 -6.07
C ALA A 95 -5.83 9.84 -7.13
N TYR A 96 -4.83 9.35 -7.87
CA TYR A 96 -4.06 10.14 -8.83
C TYR A 96 -4.23 9.61 -10.25
N ASP A 97 -4.14 10.51 -11.24
CA ASP A 97 -4.11 10.13 -12.66
C ASP A 97 -2.69 9.69 -13.08
N ILE A 98 -2.34 8.49 -12.65
CA ILE A 98 -1.04 7.86 -12.85
C ILE A 98 -1.26 6.52 -13.57
N LYS A 99 -0.38 6.16 -14.51
CA LYS A 99 -0.40 4.85 -15.20
C LYS A 99 -0.35 3.71 -14.18
N GLU A 100 -0.98 2.59 -14.50
CA GLU A 100 -0.95 1.42 -13.62
C GLU A 100 0.44 0.79 -13.60
N PRO A 101 0.94 0.36 -12.42
CA PRO A 101 2.13 -0.45 -12.31
C PRO A 101 1.83 -1.92 -12.60
N ASP A 102 2.87 -2.66 -12.96
CA ASP A 102 2.93 -4.09 -12.75
C ASP A 102 3.13 -4.36 -11.25
N ILE A 103 2.41 -5.35 -10.71
CA ILE A 103 2.45 -5.70 -9.28
C ILE A 103 2.89 -7.15 -9.15
N TYR A 104 3.89 -7.40 -8.31
CA TYR A 104 4.35 -8.76 -8.00
C TYR A 104 4.84 -8.85 -6.55
N ILE A 105 4.90 -10.08 -6.01
CA ILE A 105 5.45 -10.32 -4.66
C ILE A 105 6.81 -11.01 -4.81
N THR A 106 7.83 -10.44 -4.16
CA THR A 106 9.19 -10.99 -4.22
C THR A 106 9.29 -12.31 -3.44
N PRO A 107 10.34 -13.13 -3.66
CA PRO A 107 10.61 -14.32 -2.86
C PRO A 107 10.83 -14.06 -1.36
N GLN A 108 10.90 -12.81 -0.91
CA GLN A 108 10.96 -12.45 0.51
C GLN A 108 9.59 -12.04 1.07
N GLY A 109 8.53 -12.12 0.26
CA GLY A 109 7.18 -11.73 0.66
C GLY A 109 6.93 -10.22 0.63
N HIS A 110 7.83 -9.44 0.04
CA HIS A 110 7.65 -8.00 -0.16
C HIS A 110 6.78 -7.74 -1.40
N VAL A 111 5.96 -6.68 -1.39
CA VAL A 111 5.13 -6.31 -2.54
C VAL A 111 5.87 -5.25 -3.36
N MET A 112 6.05 -5.52 -4.65
CA MET A 112 6.68 -4.62 -5.61
C MET A 112 5.62 -4.03 -6.54
N PHE A 113 5.75 -2.73 -6.81
CA PHE A 113 5.02 -1.97 -7.81
C PHE A 113 6.04 -1.41 -8.81
N GLU A 114 5.91 -1.74 -10.09
CA GLU A 114 6.86 -1.35 -11.13
C GLU A 114 6.17 -0.62 -12.28
N TRP A 115 6.68 0.56 -12.62
CA TRP A 115 6.32 1.32 -13.79
C TRP A 115 7.47 1.23 -14.78
N LEU A 116 7.29 0.45 -15.84
CA LEU A 116 8.26 0.31 -16.91
C LEU A 116 7.77 1.06 -18.15
N GLU A 117 8.62 1.94 -18.69
CA GLU A 117 8.36 2.61 -19.97
C GLU A 117 9.34 2.16 -21.05
N SER A 118 10.62 1.96 -20.70
CA SER A 118 11.59 1.32 -21.57
C SER A 118 12.70 0.66 -20.74
N LYS A 119 13.60 -0.08 -21.39
CA LYS A 119 14.74 -0.76 -20.72
C LYS A 119 15.57 0.16 -19.82
N TYR A 120 15.61 1.46 -20.12
CA TYR A 120 16.38 2.46 -19.38
C TYR A 120 15.51 3.49 -18.66
N ASN A 121 14.19 3.30 -18.64
CA ASN A 121 13.23 4.18 -17.97
C ASN A 121 12.25 3.33 -17.16
N LEU A 122 12.52 3.19 -15.87
CA LEU A 122 11.67 2.46 -14.93
C LEU A 122 11.61 3.17 -13.58
N PHE A 123 10.52 2.97 -12.86
CA PHE A 123 10.38 3.36 -11.47
C PHE A 123 9.75 2.21 -10.71
N ALA A 124 10.28 1.87 -9.55
CA ALA A 124 9.83 0.76 -8.74
C ALA A 124 9.68 1.19 -7.29
N VAL A 125 8.64 0.68 -6.62
CA VAL A 125 8.37 0.85 -5.20
C VAL A 125 8.19 -0.52 -4.57
N LEU A 126 9.01 -0.81 -3.58
CA LEU A 126 8.99 -2.03 -2.79
C LEU A 126 8.46 -1.72 -1.39
N ILE A 127 7.38 -2.39 -1.01
CA ILE A 127 6.83 -2.34 0.35
C ILE A 127 7.55 -3.38 1.19
N MET A 128 8.31 -2.91 2.17
CA MET A 128 9.08 -3.76 3.06
C MET A 128 8.21 -4.35 4.17
N SER A 129 8.72 -5.39 4.84
CA SER A 129 7.99 -6.07 5.93
C SER A 129 7.70 -5.18 7.14
N ASN A 130 8.48 -4.12 7.34
CA ASN A 130 8.27 -3.10 8.37
C ASN A 130 7.24 -2.02 7.97
N GLY A 131 6.74 -2.05 6.73
CA GLY A 131 5.76 -1.10 6.21
C GLY A 131 6.35 0.16 5.56
N ASP A 132 7.68 0.30 5.51
CA ASP A 132 8.34 1.36 4.76
C ASP A 132 8.33 1.06 3.25
N LEU A 133 8.45 2.13 2.45
CA LEU A 133 8.55 2.10 1.00
C LEU A 133 9.99 2.36 0.59
N SER A 134 10.67 1.34 0.08
CA SER A 134 11.92 1.54 -0.66
C SER A 134 11.57 1.81 -2.12
N TYR A 135 12.16 2.82 -2.73
CA TYR A 135 11.89 3.13 -4.13
C TYR A 135 13.18 3.33 -4.92
N THR A 136 13.12 3.04 -6.21
CA THR A 136 14.23 3.24 -7.14
C THR A 136 13.69 3.58 -8.53
N GLY A 137 14.28 4.59 -9.15
CA GLY A 137 14.01 5.03 -10.50
C GLY A 137 15.30 5.10 -11.32
N VAL A 138 15.20 4.64 -12.56
CA VAL A 138 16.22 4.77 -13.60
C VAL A 138 15.61 5.61 -14.71
N TYR A 139 16.28 6.70 -15.08
CA TYR A 139 15.85 7.65 -16.11
C TYR A 139 17.01 7.93 -17.08
N GLY A 140 17.27 6.98 -17.99
CA GLY A 140 18.46 6.97 -18.83
C GLY A 140 19.73 6.74 -17.99
N TYR A 141 20.57 7.77 -17.89
CA TYR A 141 21.80 7.74 -17.09
C TYR A 141 21.61 8.24 -15.65
N ASN A 142 20.42 8.76 -15.33
CA ASN A 142 20.14 9.30 -14.00
C ASN A 142 19.43 8.25 -13.14
N ASN A 143 19.95 8.02 -11.95
CA ASN A 143 19.32 7.16 -10.95
C ASN A 143 18.76 8.00 -9.79
N TYR A 144 17.70 7.51 -9.17
CA TYR A 144 17.02 8.15 -8.05
C TYR A 144 16.47 7.08 -7.13
N SER A 145 16.80 7.10 -5.84
CA SER A 145 16.37 6.07 -4.91
C SER A 145 16.23 6.63 -3.51
N GLY A 146 15.42 6.00 -2.67
CA GLY A 146 15.27 6.38 -1.28
C GLY A 146 14.34 5.44 -0.52
N ILE A 147 14.06 5.81 0.72
CA ILE A 147 13.12 5.12 1.60
C ILE A 147 12.17 6.18 2.16
N GLU A 148 10.87 5.93 2.09
CA GLU A 148 9.82 6.74 2.73
C GLU A 148 9.02 5.87 3.70
N THR A 149 8.55 6.47 4.79
CA THR A 149 7.54 5.83 5.62
C THR A 149 6.15 6.05 5.02
N PHE A 150 5.33 5.00 4.94
CA PHE A 150 3.99 5.09 4.39
C PHE A 150 2.91 5.27 5.45
N GLU A 151 2.26 6.42 5.40
CA GLU A 151 1.12 6.77 6.24
C GLU A 151 -0.18 6.60 5.43
N GLU A 152 -0.86 7.70 5.11
CA GLU A 152 -2.19 7.68 4.48
C GLU A 152 -2.19 8.22 3.03
N ARG A 153 -1.10 8.86 2.61
CA ARG A 153 -0.99 9.53 1.30
C ARG A 153 0.25 9.07 0.56
N LEU A 154 0.18 9.13 -0.77
CA LEU A 154 1.31 8.83 -1.62
C LEU A 154 2.45 9.83 -1.35
N PRO A 155 3.66 9.38 -0.96
CA PRO A 155 4.78 10.29 -0.73
C PRO A 155 5.11 11.11 -1.98
N SER A 156 5.47 12.38 -1.78
CA SER A 156 5.73 13.30 -2.90
C SER A 156 6.86 12.82 -3.80
N GLU A 157 7.89 12.20 -3.21
CA GLU A 157 9.05 11.66 -3.91
C GLU A 157 8.68 10.50 -4.84
N ILE A 158 7.77 9.61 -4.38
CA ILE A 158 7.22 8.53 -5.20
C ILE A 158 6.39 9.10 -6.35
N LYS A 159 5.49 10.04 -6.06
CA LYS A 159 4.67 10.69 -7.09
C LYS A 159 5.54 11.35 -8.17
N LYS A 160 6.52 12.16 -7.76
CA LYS A 160 7.47 12.82 -8.68
C LYS A 160 8.24 11.79 -9.51
N GLY A 161 8.65 10.68 -8.90
CA GLY A 161 9.34 9.61 -9.61
C GLY A 161 8.50 9.02 -10.74
N ILE A 162 7.25 8.67 -10.44
CA ILE A 162 6.34 8.13 -11.46
C ILE A 162 6.05 9.17 -12.56
N GLU A 163 5.77 10.42 -12.19
CA GLU A 163 5.53 11.50 -13.16
C GLU A 163 6.74 11.73 -14.08
N ARG A 164 7.96 11.65 -13.53
CA ARG A 164 9.19 11.84 -14.30
C ARG A 164 9.36 10.82 -15.43
N LEU A 165 8.87 9.59 -15.26
CA LEU A 165 8.89 8.58 -16.33
C LEU A 165 8.15 9.07 -17.59
N TYR A 166 7.00 9.71 -17.38
CA TYR A 166 6.11 10.10 -18.49
C TYR A 166 6.32 11.55 -18.95
N LEU A 167 6.97 12.40 -18.14
CA LEU A 167 7.34 13.76 -18.53
C LEU A 167 8.50 13.81 -19.53
N THR A 168 9.43 12.85 -19.47
CA THR A 168 10.58 12.78 -20.40
C THR A 168 10.15 12.65 -21.87
N GLN A 169 8.91 12.20 -22.12
CA GLN A 169 8.36 12.04 -23.46
C GLN A 169 7.99 13.37 -24.15
N ARG A 170 7.73 14.45 -23.40
CA ARG A 170 7.27 15.70 -24.01
C ARG A 170 8.36 16.54 -24.67
N PHE A 171 9.63 16.17 -24.53
CA PHE A 171 10.76 16.95 -25.03
C PHE A 171 11.73 16.15 -25.91
N GLY A 172 11.39 14.90 -26.27
CA GLY A 172 12.24 14.00 -27.05
C GLY A 172 12.00 13.98 -28.57
N ASP A 173 10.99 14.70 -29.07
CA ASP A 173 10.64 14.76 -30.51
C ASP A 173 11.23 16.01 -31.21
N PHE A 174 12.55 16.17 -31.19
CA PHE A 174 13.26 17.18 -32.00
C PHE A 174 14.41 16.57 -32.80
#